data_AF-A0A8H7SP14-F1
#
_entry.id   AF-A0A8H7SP14-F1
#
_cell.length_a   1.000
_cell.length_b   1.000
_cell.length_c   1.000
_cell.angle_alpha   90.00
_cell.angle_beta   90.00
_cell.angle_gamma   90.00
#
_symmetry.space_group_name_H-M   'P 1'
#
loop_
_entity.id
_entity.type
_entity.pdbx_description
1 polymer ?
#
loop_
_entity_poly.entity_id
_entity_poly.type
_entity_poly.pdbx_seq_one_letter_code
_entity_poly.pdbx_strand_id
1 'polypeptide(L)'
;MSTKTAIATISKRKKYFTELPSLKVLSRPHDERSEVTVYVKGFLSEGDSPENFQDWMHSHRLLVLSPTHRWAPSALGYSWPSGTAGSHIPIPLASLGSTAFLIAKNLKQLKNLRFPTPASIAGAFAVDVGIHATRLAYQFGVANETSHDRAEMLAWRLLDLRRKYDYLRVVGHSLGCRHIVEACSLMSPNERPDAIHLCAPALIASDIVNQIRKDTGGLGRERTLIYYSNKDITLGILLRALLKGEQSVGEVGLPAFIDSERDWLDPTVNAVDVSKSLGGFYVGAHTDYAEKFHYFARPF
;
A
#
# COMPACT_ATOMS: atom_id res chain seq x y z
N MET A 1 -27.02 -11.24 50.34
CA MET A 1 -27.14 -10.21 49.28
C MET A 1 -25.78 -10.01 48.66
N SER A 2 -25.56 -10.51 47.44
CA SER A 2 -24.30 -10.37 46.70
C SER A 2 -24.60 -9.62 45.41
N THR A 3 -24.18 -8.37 45.35
CA THR A 3 -24.29 -7.51 44.17
C THR A 3 -23.22 -7.92 43.17
N LYS A 4 -23.63 -8.64 42.12
CA LYS A 4 -22.79 -8.90 40.96
C LYS A 4 -22.69 -7.61 40.15
N THR A 5 -21.55 -6.96 40.23
CA THR A 5 -21.15 -5.88 39.33
C THR A 5 -20.90 -6.48 37.94
N ALA A 6 -21.86 -6.34 37.04
CA ALA A 6 -21.67 -6.67 35.64
C ALA A 6 -20.74 -5.61 35.02
N ILE A 7 -19.48 -6.01 34.77
CA ILE A 7 -18.55 -5.24 33.95
C ILE A 7 -19.09 -5.31 32.52
N ALA A 8 -19.80 -4.27 32.10
CA ALA A 8 -20.19 -4.09 30.71
C ALA A 8 -18.91 -3.87 29.89
N THR A 9 -18.48 -4.90 29.18
CA THR A 9 -17.49 -4.79 28.10
C THR A 9 -18.11 -3.90 27.02
N ILE A 10 -17.78 -2.60 27.06
CA ILE A 10 -18.06 -1.67 25.97
C ILE A 10 -17.30 -2.19 24.75
N SER A 11 -18.02 -2.90 23.88
CA SER A 11 -17.57 -3.21 22.53
C SER A 11 -17.28 -1.89 21.81
N LYS A 12 -16.00 -1.46 21.81
CA LYS A 12 -15.54 -0.30 21.03
C LYS A 12 -16.01 -0.52 19.58
N ARG A 13 -16.94 0.31 19.10
CA ARG A 13 -17.29 0.36 17.68
C ARG A 13 -16.00 0.49 16.88
N LYS A 14 -15.71 -0.51 16.05
CA LYS A 14 -14.50 -0.52 15.22
C LYS A 14 -14.59 0.68 14.27
N LYS A 15 -13.74 1.69 14.49
CA LYS A 15 -13.63 2.84 13.57
C LYS A 15 -12.89 2.33 12.33
N TYR A 16 -13.51 2.42 11.16
CA TYR A 16 -12.92 1.97 9.89
C TYR A 16 -11.93 2.98 9.31
N PHE A 17 -12.16 4.27 9.58
CA PHE A 17 -11.20 5.33 9.34
C PHE A 17 -10.61 5.81 10.66
N THR A 18 -9.31 6.04 10.61
CA THR A 18 -8.52 6.63 11.70
C THR A 18 -8.39 8.11 11.41
N GLU A 19 -8.93 8.97 12.26
CA GLU A 19 -8.68 10.41 12.15
C GLU A 19 -7.19 10.69 12.38
N LEU A 20 -6.57 11.40 11.45
CA LEU A 20 -5.15 11.73 11.56
C LEU A 20 -4.97 13.16 12.11
N PRO A 21 -3.85 13.45 12.80
CA PRO A 21 -3.61 14.77 13.37
C PRO A 21 -3.62 15.88 12.30
N SER A 22 -4.57 16.81 12.38
CA SER A 22 -4.69 17.93 11.45
C SER A 22 -3.82 19.12 11.85
N LEU A 23 -3.21 19.81 10.89
CA LEU A 23 -2.57 21.10 11.11
C LEU A 23 -3.56 22.25 10.93
N LYS A 24 -3.52 23.25 11.81
CA LYS A 24 -4.25 24.51 11.58
C LYS A 24 -3.30 25.53 10.96
N VAL A 25 -3.53 25.87 9.69
CA VAL A 25 -2.76 26.91 8.99
C VAL A 25 -3.41 28.27 9.25
N LEU A 26 -2.80 29.09 10.10
CA LEU A 26 -3.36 30.38 10.52
C LEU A 26 -3.26 31.48 9.45
N SER A 27 -2.33 31.33 8.50
CA SER A 27 -2.05 32.33 7.47
C SER A 27 -2.94 32.24 6.24
N ARG A 28 -3.85 31.26 6.17
CA ARG A 28 -4.75 31.06 5.04
C ARG A 28 -6.18 31.37 5.45
N PRO A 29 -6.96 32.06 4.59
CA PRO A 29 -8.40 32.15 4.81
C PRO A 29 -8.96 30.72 4.92
N HIS A 30 -9.98 30.55 5.74
CA HIS A 30 -10.64 29.26 5.87
C HIS A 30 -11.13 28.89 4.47
N ASP A 31 -10.61 27.80 3.90
CA ASP A 31 -11.04 27.33 2.59
C ASP A 31 -12.56 27.10 2.66
N GLU A 32 -13.33 27.71 1.75
CA GLU A 32 -14.80 27.60 1.77
C GLU A 32 -15.24 26.17 1.46
N ARG A 33 -14.39 25.41 0.77
CA ARG A 33 -14.65 24.04 0.36
C ARG A 33 -14.23 23.04 1.45
N SER A 34 -15.16 22.19 1.85
CA SER A 34 -14.86 21.08 2.76
C SER A 34 -14.12 19.97 2.01
N GLU A 35 -12.85 19.71 2.36
CA GLU A 35 -12.01 18.70 1.72
C GLU A 35 -11.49 17.67 2.74
N VAL A 36 -11.38 16.41 2.32
CA VAL A 36 -10.72 15.34 3.08
C VAL A 36 -9.82 14.48 2.18
N THR A 37 -8.68 14.06 2.73
CA THR A 37 -7.79 13.07 2.11
C THR A 37 -7.82 11.74 2.86
N VAL A 38 -7.99 10.63 2.14
CA VAL A 38 -7.93 9.27 2.69
C VAL A 38 -6.64 8.57 2.24
N TYR A 39 -5.85 8.08 3.20
CA TYR A 39 -4.66 7.27 2.95
C TYR A 39 -5.00 5.78 3.14
N VAL A 40 -4.95 5.00 2.05
CA VAL A 40 -5.23 3.56 2.03
C VAL A 40 -3.92 2.78 2.10
N LYS A 41 -3.79 1.98 3.16
CA LYS A 41 -2.59 1.16 3.39
C LYS A 41 -2.40 0.05 2.37
N GLY A 42 -1.13 -0.30 2.17
CA GLY A 42 -0.70 -1.41 1.33
C GLY A 42 -0.58 -2.75 2.06
N PHE A 43 0.07 -3.70 1.42
CA PHE A 43 0.36 -5.04 1.93
C PHE A 43 1.23 -5.00 3.20
N LEU A 44 0.93 -5.84 4.19
CA LEU A 44 1.65 -5.95 5.49
C LEU A 44 1.75 -4.66 6.32
N SER A 45 1.03 -3.60 5.94
CA SER A 45 0.98 -2.35 6.70
C SER A 45 -0.16 -2.45 7.72
N GLU A 46 0.16 -2.80 8.97
CA GLU A 46 -0.86 -3.02 10.00
C GLU A 46 -1.15 -1.80 10.89
N GLY A 47 -2.28 -1.89 11.57
CA GLY A 47 -2.66 -1.05 12.70
C GLY A 47 -3.46 0.19 12.32
N ASP A 48 -4.46 0.49 13.15
CA ASP A 48 -5.44 1.54 12.91
C ASP A 48 -5.15 2.77 13.79
N SER A 49 -3.91 2.91 14.27
CA SER A 49 -3.48 4.04 15.06
C SER A 49 -2.80 5.10 14.18
N PRO A 50 -2.90 6.40 14.52
CA PRO A 50 -2.27 7.48 13.75
C PRO A 50 -0.75 7.33 13.57
N GLU A 51 -0.08 6.66 14.50
CA GLU A 51 1.36 6.39 14.47
C GLU A 51 1.75 5.53 13.27
N ASN A 52 0.83 4.67 12.80
CA ASN A 52 1.08 3.81 11.65
C ASN A 52 0.87 4.54 10.30
N PHE A 53 0.63 5.85 10.32
CA PHE A 53 0.50 6.72 9.16
C PHE A 53 1.52 7.87 9.19
N GLN A 54 2.55 7.85 10.06
CA GLN A 54 3.45 8.99 10.22
C GLN A 54 4.17 9.40 8.92
N ASP A 55 4.60 8.45 8.09
CA ASP A 55 5.26 8.76 6.82
C ASP A 55 4.32 9.52 5.87
N TRP A 56 3.07 9.08 5.80
CA TRP A 56 2.03 9.82 5.08
C TRP A 56 1.75 11.18 5.69
N MET A 57 1.73 11.28 7.01
CA MET A 57 1.52 12.54 7.71
C MET A 57 2.66 13.52 7.50
N HIS A 58 3.89 13.06 7.38
CA HIS A 58 5.03 13.91 7.03
C HIS A 58 4.77 14.59 5.67
N SER A 59 4.48 13.80 4.62
CA SER A 59 4.15 14.34 3.30
C SER A 59 2.88 15.19 3.30
N HIS A 60 1.82 14.76 3.98
CA HIS A 60 0.56 15.49 4.06
C HIS A 60 0.76 16.90 4.61
N ARG A 61 1.51 17.03 5.71
CA ARG A 61 1.80 18.34 6.33
C ARG A 61 2.53 19.27 5.36
N LEU A 62 3.50 18.74 4.61
CA LEU A 62 4.24 19.53 3.61
C LEU A 62 3.34 19.94 2.43
N LEU A 63 2.41 19.08 2.00
CA LEU A 63 1.43 19.40 0.96
C LEU A 63 0.38 20.42 1.42
N VAL A 64 -0.04 20.34 2.68
CA VAL A 64 -0.89 21.35 3.31
C VAL A 64 -0.17 22.69 3.34
N LEU A 65 1.11 22.73 3.74
CA LEU A 65 1.89 23.98 3.82
C LEU A 65 2.34 24.50 2.44
N SER A 66 2.39 23.64 1.43
CA SER A 66 2.84 23.98 0.08
C SER A 66 1.94 25.05 -0.54
N PRO A 67 2.50 26.13 -1.12
CA PRO A 67 1.72 27.18 -1.78
C PRO A 67 1.14 26.73 -3.12
N THR A 68 1.70 25.68 -3.73
CA THR A 68 1.26 25.12 -5.01
C THR A 68 0.17 24.07 -4.84
N HIS A 69 0.25 23.22 -3.81
CA HIS A 69 -0.72 22.13 -3.62
C HIS A 69 -1.94 22.55 -2.81
N ARG A 70 -1.71 23.27 -1.70
CA ARG A 70 -2.76 23.77 -0.79
C ARG A 70 -3.77 22.71 -0.34
N TRP A 71 -3.32 21.51 -0.03
CA TRP A 71 -4.22 20.47 0.47
C TRP A 71 -4.90 20.92 1.76
N ALA A 72 -6.15 20.48 1.95
CA ALA A 72 -6.83 20.68 3.22
C ALA A 72 -6.20 19.82 4.32
N PRO A 73 -6.21 20.28 5.58
CA PRO A 73 -5.53 19.60 6.68
C PRO A 73 -6.27 18.36 7.21
N SER A 74 -7.47 18.09 6.71
CA SER A 74 -8.28 16.95 7.14
C SER A 74 -7.83 15.68 6.43
N ALA A 75 -7.34 14.73 7.21
CA ALA A 75 -6.85 13.45 6.69
C ALA A 75 -7.36 12.26 7.52
N LEU A 76 -7.60 11.16 6.82
CA LEU A 76 -8.07 9.90 7.38
C LEU A 76 -7.14 8.77 6.94
N GLY A 77 -6.82 7.86 7.86
CA GLY A 77 -6.13 6.61 7.57
C GLY A 77 -7.12 5.46 7.42
N TYR A 78 -6.99 4.67 6.36
CA TYR A 78 -7.73 3.44 6.15
C TYR A 78 -6.79 2.24 6.18
N SER A 79 -7.09 1.36 7.11
CA SER A 79 -6.35 0.11 7.34
C SER A 79 -7.32 -1.04 7.12
N TRP A 80 -6.84 -2.06 6.44
CA TRP A 80 -7.59 -3.26 6.11
C TRP A 80 -6.68 -4.46 6.34
N PRO A 81 -7.22 -5.67 6.58
CA PRO A 81 -6.40 -6.83 6.88
C PRO A 81 -5.73 -7.33 5.60
N SER A 82 -4.65 -6.67 5.23
CA SER A 82 -3.79 -6.99 4.09
C SER A 82 -2.67 -7.97 4.46
N GLY A 83 -2.76 -8.64 5.62
CA GLY A 83 -1.78 -9.58 6.15
C GLY A 83 -1.85 -9.68 7.68
N THR A 84 -0.98 -10.52 8.28
CA THR A 84 -0.80 -10.65 9.75
C THR A 84 0.65 -10.34 10.14
N ALA A 85 0.90 -9.37 11.02
CA ALA A 85 2.22 -8.88 11.45
C ALA A 85 3.01 -9.82 12.37
N GLY A 86 2.51 -11.04 12.62
CA GLY A 86 3.30 -12.14 13.23
C GLY A 86 4.47 -12.63 12.34
N SER A 87 4.96 -11.77 11.45
CA SER A 87 5.99 -12.01 10.44
C SER A 87 6.97 -10.84 10.34
N HIS A 88 7.26 -10.14 11.45
CA HIS A 88 8.42 -9.26 11.50
C HIS A 88 9.67 -10.08 11.17
N ILE A 89 10.40 -9.64 10.14
CA ILE A 89 11.82 -9.86 9.79
C ILE A 89 12.31 -11.30 9.98
N PRO A 90 12.86 -11.96 8.94
CA PRO A 90 13.32 -13.34 9.05
C PRO A 90 14.32 -13.49 10.20
N ILE A 91 13.87 -14.08 11.31
CA ILE A 91 14.78 -14.79 12.21
C ILE A 91 15.03 -16.10 11.46
N PRO A 92 16.26 -16.34 10.97
CA PRO A 92 16.54 -17.51 10.16
C PRO A 92 16.57 -18.73 11.09
N LEU A 93 15.37 -19.23 11.43
CA LEU A 93 15.17 -20.28 12.41
C LEU A 93 15.78 -21.59 11.93
N ALA A 94 15.84 -21.87 10.62
CA ALA A 94 16.54 -23.04 10.13
C ALA A 94 18.06 -22.82 10.12
N SER A 95 18.59 -21.64 9.80
CA SER A 95 20.03 -21.36 9.92
C SER A 95 20.52 -21.44 11.37
N LEU A 96 19.77 -20.88 12.32
CA LEU A 96 20.02 -20.96 13.77
C LEU A 96 19.77 -22.37 14.30
N GLY A 97 18.72 -23.05 13.82
CA GLY A 97 18.41 -24.43 14.15
C GLY A 97 19.45 -25.42 13.61
N SER A 98 20.03 -25.16 12.45
CA SER A 98 21.10 -25.95 11.84
C SER A 98 22.41 -25.76 12.59
N THR A 99 22.76 -24.53 12.97
CA THR A 99 23.91 -24.28 13.83
C THR A 99 23.70 -24.89 15.22
N ALA A 100 22.54 -24.69 15.85
CA ALA A 100 22.23 -25.28 17.16
C ALA A 100 22.15 -26.81 17.12
N PHE A 101 21.57 -27.42 16.09
CA PHE A 101 21.50 -28.87 15.91
C PHE A 101 22.88 -29.48 15.65
N LEU A 102 23.71 -28.85 14.81
CA LEU A 102 25.09 -29.29 14.58
C LEU A 102 25.96 -29.09 15.82
N ILE A 103 25.80 -27.99 16.55
CA ILE A 103 26.47 -27.74 17.83
C ILE A 103 26.03 -28.77 18.87
N ALA A 104 24.74 -29.03 19.02
CA ALA A 104 24.20 -30.00 19.98
C ALA A 104 24.56 -31.45 19.63
N LYS A 105 24.57 -31.81 18.33
CA LYS A 105 24.99 -33.12 17.84
C LYS A 105 26.50 -33.32 18.01
N ASN A 106 27.31 -32.27 17.79
CA ASN A 106 28.76 -32.30 18.01
C ASN A 106 29.15 -32.25 19.51
N LEU A 107 28.37 -31.59 20.36
CA LEU A 107 28.54 -31.61 21.82
C LEU A 107 28.28 -33.00 22.41
N LYS A 108 27.31 -33.75 21.88
CA LYS A 108 27.08 -35.16 22.23
C LYS A 108 28.12 -36.12 21.66
N GLN A 109 28.90 -35.70 20.65
CA GLN A 109 29.93 -36.50 19.97
C GLN A 109 31.31 -35.81 20.06
N LEU A 110 31.69 -35.36 21.25
CA LEU A 110 33.02 -34.82 21.55
C LEU A 110 34.11 -35.87 21.27
N LYS A 111 34.57 -35.93 20.02
CA LYS A 111 35.90 -36.39 19.57
C LYS A 111 36.24 -35.99 18.14
N ASN A 112 35.28 -35.62 17.28
CA ASN A 112 35.53 -35.16 15.92
C ASN A 112 34.66 -33.95 15.54
N LEU A 113 35.08 -32.75 15.95
CA LEU A 113 34.46 -31.48 15.54
C LEU A 113 34.60 -31.30 14.01
N ARG A 114 33.54 -31.64 13.26
CA ARG A 114 33.40 -31.22 11.87
C ARG A 114 32.62 -29.91 11.85
N PHE A 115 33.32 -28.83 11.52
CA PHE A 115 32.71 -27.52 11.29
C PHE A 115 31.69 -27.59 10.14
N PRO A 116 30.61 -26.79 10.18
CA PRO A 116 29.67 -26.70 9.07
C PRO A 116 30.43 -26.32 7.78
N THR A 117 30.18 -27.07 6.70
CA THR A 117 30.80 -26.77 5.41
C THR A 117 30.12 -25.54 4.79
N PRO A 118 30.82 -24.73 3.97
CA PRO A 118 30.20 -23.63 3.23
C PRO A 118 28.96 -24.06 2.43
N ALA A 119 28.97 -25.27 1.88
CA ALA A 119 27.83 -25.85 1.17
C ALA A 119 26.61 -26.08 2.08
N SER A 120 26.82 -26.54 3.32
CA SER A 120 25.72 -26.74 4.29
C SER A 120 25.09 -25.42 4.76
N ILE A 121 25.91 -24.37 4.91
CA ILE A 121 25.44 -23.01 5.23
C ILE A 121 24.64 -22.45 4.05
N ALA A 122 25.16 -22.57 2.83
CA ALA A 122 24.46 -22.14 1.62
C ALA A 122 23.13 -22.90 1.42
N GLY A 123 23.11 -24.21 1.68
CA GLY A 123 21.89 -25.02 1.61
C GLY A 123 20.84 -24.59 2.64
N ALA A 124 21.23 -24.36 3.90
CA ALA A 124 20.32 -23.88 4.93
C ALA A 124 19.77 -22.49 4.61
N PHE A 125 20.63 -21.59 4.13
CA PHE A 125 20.23 -20.26 3.68
C PHE A 125 19.24 -20.33 2.51
N ALA A 126 19.48 -21.19 1.52
CA ALA A 126 18.56 -21.38 0.40
C ALA A 126 17.19 -21.90 0.84
N VAL A 127 17.15 -22.83 1.80
CA VAL A 127 15.91 -23.36 2.38
C VAL A 127 15.15 -22.26 3.13
N ASP A 128 15.83 -21.46 3.97
CA ASP A 128 15.23 -20.34 4.68
C ASP A 128 14.63 -19.31 3.70
N VAL A 129 15.40 -18.91 2.68
CA VAL A 129 14.93 -17.99 1.62
C VAL A 129 13.71 -18.57 0.90
N GLY A 130 13.72 -19.86 0.56
CA GLY A 130 12.60 -20.53 -0.11
C GLY A 130 11.32 -20.57 0.74
N ILE A 131 11.43 -20.92 2.02
CA ILE A 131 10.28 -20.96 2.95
C ILE A 131 9.70 -19.55 3.13
N HIS A 132 10.55 -18.55 3.31
CA HIS A 132 10.10 -17.17 3.51
C HIS A 132 9.46 -16.59 2.24
N ALA A 133 10.04 -16.84 1.07
CA ALA A 133 9.45 -16.44 -0.21
C ALA A 133 8.07 -17.09 -0.41
N THR A 134 7.93 -18.38 -0.08
CA THR A 134 6.65 -19.12 -0.17
C THR A 134 5.59 -18.54 0.79
N ARG A 135 5.98 -18.19 2.03
CA ARG A 135 5.05 -17.57 2.98
C ARG A 135 4.61 -16.19 2.52
N LEU A 136 5.53 -15.37 2.02
CA LEU A 136 5.25 -14.04 1.51
C LEU A 136 4.32 -14.10 0.29
N ALA A 137 4.55 -15.08 -0.61
CA ALA A 137 3.69 -15.40 -1.73
C ALA A 137 2.26 -15.74 -1.29
N TYR A 138 2.12 -16.63 -0.31
CA TYR A 138 0.83 -17.00 0.25
C TYR A 138 0.11 -15.81 0.89
N GLN A 139 0.80 -15.03 1.72
CA GLN A 139 0.24 -13.84 2.36
C GLN A 139 -0.21 -12.81 1.31
N PHE A 140 0.59 -12.62 0.26
CA PHE A 140 0.24 -11.72 -0.84
C PHE A 140 -1.01 -12.23 -1.58
N GLY A 141 -1.10 -13.53 -1.87
CA GLY A 141 -2.29 -14.14 -2.48
C GLY A 141 -3.55 -13.91 -1.66
N VAL A 142 -3.49 -14.18 -0.35
CA VAL A 142 -4.62 -13.91 0.58
C VAL A 142 -4.98 -12.42 0.61
N ALA A 143 -3.99 -11.55 0.64
CA ALA A 143 -4.23 -10.10 0.66
C ALA A 143 -4.84 -9.63 -0.67
N ASN A 144 -4.44 -10.23 -1.80
CA ASN A 144 -5.01 -9.94 -3.11
C ASN A 144 -6.50 -10.33 -3.17
N GLU A 145 -6.86 -11.54 -2.72
CA GLU A 145 -8.27 -11.96 -2.59
C GLU A 145 -9.04 -11.05 -1.64
N THR A 146 -8.48 -10.76 -0.47
CA THR A 146 -9.12 -9.90 0.55
C THR A 146 -9.34 -8.47 0.03
N SER A 147 -8.46 -7.97 -0.85
CA SER A 147 -8.61 -6.65 -1.46
C SER A 147 -9.87 -6.56 -2.33
N HIS A 148 -10.22 -7.67 -2.99
CA HIS A 148 -11.43 -7.81 -3.80
C HIS A 148 -12.66 -7.99 -2.89
N ASP A 149 -12.63 -8.96 -1.97
CA ASP A 149 -13.75 -9.28 -1.08
C ASP A 149 -14.21 -8.10 -0.22
N ARG A 150 -13.30 -7.18 0.10
CA ARG A 150 -13.59 -6.00 0.92
C ARG A 150 -13.79 -4.72 0.13
N ALA A 151 -13.65 -4.77 -1.20
CA ALA A 151 -13.75 -3.59 -2.06
C ALA A 151 -15.09 -2.86 -1.86
N GLU A 152 -16.18 -3.62 -1.70
CA GLU A 152 -17.51 -3.08 -1.43
C GLU A 152 -17.55 -2.23 -0.15
N MET A 153 -16.87 -2.71 0.92
CA MET A 153 -16.80 -1.97 2.18
C MET A 153 -16.08 -0.63 2.00
N LEU A 154 -14.97 -0.60 1.25
CA LEU A 154 -14.27 0.65 0.95
C LEU A 154 -15.15 1.57 0.09
N ALA A 155 -15.82 1.04 -0.94
CA ALA A 155 -16.70 1.80 -1.82
C ALA A 155 -17.81 2.51 -1.03
N TRP A 156 -18.54 1.80 -0.18
CA TRP A 156 -19.57 2.38 0.70
C TRP A 156 -19.03 3.50 1.58
N ARG A 157 -17.81 3.35 2.08
CA ARG A 157 -17.17 4.34 2.96
C ARG A 157 -16.70 5.58 2.21
N LEU A 158 -16.23 5.42 0.98
CA LEU A 158 -15.90 6.55 0.11
C LEU A 158 -17.19 7.31 -0.29
N LEU A 159 -18.30 6.62 -0.54
CA LEU A 159 -19.61 7.24 -0.77
C LEU A 159 -20.06 8.09 0.44
N ASP A 160 -19.95 7.55 1.66
CA ASP A 160 -20.28 8.27 2.89
C ASP A 160 -19.45 9.56 3.02
N LEU A 161 -18.15 9.51 2.72
CA LEU A 161 -17.28 10.68 2.74
C LEU A 161 -17.64 11.67 1.63
N ARG A 162 -17.96 11.21 0.42
CA ARG A 162 -18.33 12.09 -0.70
C ARG A 162 -19.61 12.87 -0.44
N ARG A 163 -20.54 12.31 0.35
CA ARG A 163 -21.76 12.99 0.81
C ARG A 163 -21.49 14.04 1.89
N LYS A 164 -20.37 13.93 2.61
CA LYS A 164 -20.01 14.80 3.74
C LYS A 164 -19.04 15.92 3.35
N TYR A 165 -18.20 15.69 2.35
CA TYR A 165 -17.15 16.61 1.92
C TYR A 165 -17.34 16.98 0.46
N ASP A 166 -17.11 18.25 0.13
CA ASP A 166 -17.20 18.79 -1.22
C ASP A 166 -16.09 18.24 -2.13
N TYR A 167 -14.93 17.93 -1.55
CA TYR A 167 -13.80 17.28 -2.22
C TYR A 167 -13.29 16.07 -1.44
N LEU A 168 -13.18 14.93 -2.13
CA LEU A 168 -12.61 13.70 -1.60
C LEU A 168 -11.38 13.30 -2.42
N ARG A 169 -10.23 13.24 -1.75
CA ARG A 169 -8.99 12.71 -2.31
C ARG A 169 -8.66 11.37 -1.70
N VAL A 170 -8.21 10.41 -2.51
CA VAL A 170 -7.75 9.10 -2.03
C VAL A 170 -6.32 8.84 -2.51
N VAL A 171 -5.46 8.43 -1.59
CA VAL A 171 -4.07 8.06 -1.86
C VAL A 171 -3.86 6.62 -1.42
N GLY A 172 -3.51 5.74 -2.37
CA GLY A 172 -3.19 4.34 -2.09
C GLY A 172 -1.73 4.04 -2.33
N HIS A 173 -1.23 3.00 -1.66
CA HIS A 173 0.10 2.48 -1.89
C HIS A 173 0.11 0.98 -2.07
N SER A 174 0.93 0.48 -3.01
CA SER A 174 1.14 -0.95 -3.22
C SER A 174 -0.19 -1.66 -3.46
N LEU A 175 -0.51 -2.71 -2.69
CA LEU A 175 -1.78 -3.45 -2.78
C LEU A 175 -3.01 -2.61 -2.38
N GLY A 176 -2.82 -1.51 -1.64
CA GLY A 176 -3.88 -0.55 -1.37
C GLY A 176 -4.41 0.10 -2.65
N CYS A 177 -3.57 0.21 -3.69
CA CYS A 177 -4.00 0.69 -5.00
C CYS A 177 -4.99 -0.28 -5.64
N ARG A 178 -4.74 -1.59 -5.58
CA ARG A 178 -5.70 -2.60 -6.07
C ARG A 178 -7.03 -2.47 -5.35
N HIS A 179 -7.00 -2.38 -4.02
CA HIS A 179 -8.20 -2.22 -3.21
C HIS A 179 -9.03 -0.97 -3.60
N ILE A 180 -8.37 0.15 -3.93
CA ILE A 180 -9.02 1.35 -4.46
C ILE A 180 -9.63 1.11 -5.84
N VAL A 181 -8.90 0.47 -6.75
CA VAL A 181 -9.39 0.17 -8.11
C VAL A 181 -10.64 -0.70 -8.05
N GLU A 182 -10.62 -1.76 -7.26
CA GLU A 182 -11.77 -2.65 -7.05
C GLU A 182 -12.95 -1.86 -6.45
N ALA A 183 -12.71 -1.04 -5.41
CA ALA A 183 -13.76 -0.24 -4.79
C ALA A 183 -14.39 0.78 -5.76
N CYS A 184 -13.57 1.51 -6.52
CA CYS A 184 -14.06 2.51 -7.48
C CYS A 184 -14.75 1.88 -8.69
N SER A 185 -14.44 0.62 -9.01
CA SER A 185 -15.14 -0.15 -10.05
C SER A 185 -16.58 -0.49 -9.67
N LEU A 186 -16.89 -0.53 -8.37
CA LEU A 186 -18.25 -0.72 -7.84
C LEU A 186 -19.06 0.58 -7.75
N MET A 187 -18.42 1.73 -8.00
CA MET A 187 -19.03 3.05 -7.90
C MET A 187 -19.36 3.62 -9.28
N SER A 188 -20.48 4.34 -9.37
CA SER A 188 -20.77 5.13 -10.57
C SER A 188 -19.73 6.25 -10.73
N PRO A 189 -19.37 6.65 -11.96
CA PRO A 189 -18.33 7.66 -12.18
C PRO A 189 -18.54 8.95 -11.36
N ASN A 190 -19.79 9.43 -11.24
CA ASN A 190 -20.13 10.67 -10.53
C ASN A 190 -20.04 10.57 -9.00
N GLU A 191 -19.97 9.36 -8.47
CA GLU A 191 -19.89 9.09 -7.03
C GLU A 191 -18.46 8.81 -6.56
N ARG A 192 -17.53 8.57 -7.50
CA ARG A 192 -16.12 8.31 -7.21
C ARG A 192 -15.45 9.51 -6.50
N PRO A 193 -14.31 9.30 -5.81
CA PRO A 193 -13.47 10.39 -5.33
C PRO A 193 -13.14 11.39 -6.43
N ASP A 194 -12.93 12.65 -6.06
CA ASP A 194 -12.59 13.70 -7.03
C ASP A 194 -11.16 13.49 -7.58
N ALA A 195 -10.22 13.12 -6.71
CA ALA A 195 -8.85 12.79 -7.09
C ALA A 195 -8.34 11.49 -6.47
N ILE A 196 -7.66 10.69 -7.29
CA ILE A 196 -7.03 9.44 -6.85
C ILE A 196 -5.54 9.46 -7.18
N HIS A 197 -4.73 9.07 -6.21
CA HIS A 197 -3.28 8.92 -6.30
C HIS A 197 -2.92 7.46 -6.01
N LEU A 198 -2.41 6.74 -7.00
CA LEU A 198 -1.99 5.35 -6.87
C LEU A 198 -0.45 5.31 -6.85
N CYS A 199 0.13 5.07 -5.68
CA CYS A 199 1.57 5.00 -5.48
C CYS A 199 2.06 3.55 -5.57
N ALA A 200 3.03 3.27 -6.43
CA ALA A 200 3.60 1.93 -6.62
C ALA A 200 2.53 0.82 -6.81
N PRO A 201 1.57 0.93 -7.74
CA PRO A 201 0.44 0.01 -7.77
C PRO A 201 0.87 -1.46 -7.95
N ALA A 202 0.49 -2.30 -6.99
CA ALA A 202 0.73 -3.74 -7.02
C ALA A 202 -0.36 -4.48 -7.81
N LEU A 203 -0.55 -4.09 -9.06
CA LEU A 203 -1.52 -4.66 -10.00
C LEU A 203 -0.96 -4.66 -11.42
N ILE A 204 -1.53 -5.47 -12.30
CA ILE A 204 -1.17 -5.54 -13.73
C ILE A 204 -2.04 -4.58 -14.55
N ALA A 205 -1.60 -4.22 -15.76
CA ALA A 205 -2.33 -3.26 -16.59
C ALA A 205 -3.79 -3.71 -16.88
N SER A 206 -4.01 -5.01 -17.10
CA SER A 206 -5.34 -5.57 -17.34
C SER A 206 -6.30 -5.44 -16.14
N ASP A 207 -5.78 -5.31 -14.91
CA ASP A 207 -6.60 -5.12 -13.71
C ASP A 207 -7.25 -3.72 -13.65
N ILE A 208 -6.69 -2.71 -14.34
CA ILE A 208 -7.10 -1.30 -14.23
C ILE A 208 -7.58 -0.69 -15.55
N VAL A 209 -7.25 -1.32 -16.68
CA VAL A 209 -7.49 -0.77 -18.03
C VAL A 209 -8.93 -0.38 -18.29
N ASN A 210 -9.89 -1.19 -17.85
CA ASN A 210 -11.31 -0.93 -18.08
C ASN A 210 -11.82 0.33 -17.35
N GLN A 211 -11.07 0.79 -16.35
CA GLN A 211 -11.41 1.94 -15.53
C GLN A 211 -10.69 3.21 -15.99
N ILE A 212 -9.60 3.10 -16.76
CA ILE A 212 -8.77 4.24 -17.17
C ILE A 212 -8.66 4.41 -18.70
N ARG A 213 -9.29 3.55 -19.48
CA ARG A 213 -9.40 3.71 -20.94
C ARG A 213 -10.21 4.96 -21.28
N LYS A 214 -9.98 5.52 -22.46
CA LYS A 214 -10.74 6.64 -23.02
C LYS A 214 -12.25 6.48 -22.82
N ASP A 215 -12.89 7.60 -22.46
CA ASP A 215 -14.33 7.73 -22.24
C ASP A 215 -14.87 6.98 -20.99
N THR A 216 -13.98 6.46 -20.12
CA THR A 216 -14.40 5.89 -18.82
C THR A 216 -14.48 6.94 -17.71
N GLY A 217 -13.87 8.12 -17.92
CA GLY A 217 -13.75 9.18 -16.92
C GLY A 217 -12.72 8.89 -15.82
N GLY A 218 -11.93 7.82 -15.94
CA GLY A 218 -10.92 7.44 -14.96
C GLY A 218 -11.47 6.92 -13.62
N LEU A 219 -10.58 6.68 -12.66
CA LEU A 219 -10.96 6.24 -11.31
C LEU A 219 -11.40 7.42 -10.41
N GLY A 220 -10.76 8.58 -10.56
CA GLY A 220 -11.19 9.82 -9.93
C GLY A 220 -11.98 10.67 -10.93
N ARG A 221 -13.01 11.38 -10.45
CA ARG A 221 -13.89 12.22 -11.29
C ARG A 221 -13.16 13.32 -12.05
N GLU A 222 -12.20 13.94 -11.38
CA GLU A 222 -11.41 15.03 -11.95
C GLU A 222 -10.07 14.50 -12.44
N ARG A 223 -9.43 13.61 -11.65
CA ARG A 223 -8.15 13.04 -12.02
C ARG A 223 -7.78 11.73 -11.35
N THR A 224 -6.97 10.96 -12.06
CA THR A 224 -6.27 9.77 -11.56
C THR A 224 -4.78 9.92 -11.84
N LEU A 225 -3.94 9.82 -10.81
CA LEU A 225 -2.49 9.91 -10.90
C LEU A 225 -1.87 8.56 -10.53
N ILE A 226 -1.08 7.99 -11.42
CA ILE A 226 -0.42 6.70 -11.24
C ILE A 226 1.09 6.94 -11.15
N TYR A 227 1.67 6.73 -9.97
CA TYR A 227 3.08 6.95 -9.73
C TYR A 227 3.84 5.62 -9.78
N TYR A 228 4.79 5.53 -10.69
CA TYR A 228 5.60 4.33 -10.89
C TYR A 228 7.09 4.66 -10.84
N SER A 229 7.92 3.65 -10.57
CA SER A 229 9.35 3.79 -10.49
C SER A 229 10.05 2.53 -10.95
N ASN A 230 10.97 2.67 -11.91
CA ASN A 230 11.78 1.55 -12.36
C ASN A 230 12.81 1.09 -11.31
N LYS A 231 13.00 1.87 -10.24
CA LYS A 231 13.84 1.49 -9.08
C LYS A 231 13.12 0.55 -8.11
N ASP A 232 11.78 0.43 -8.22
CA ASP A 232 10.96 -0.40 -7.36
C ASP A 232 10.92 -1.86 -7.86
N ILE A 233 12.09 -2.48 -7.81
CA ILE A 233 12.30 -3.87 -8.22
C ILE A 233 11.63 -4.85 -7.22
N THR A 234 11.19 -4.37 -6.05
CA THR A 234 10.40 -5.18 -5.10
C THR A 234 9.17 -5.73 -5.79
N LEU A 235 8.47 -4.90 -6.56
CA LEU A 235 7.35 -5.34 -7.38
C LEU A 235 7.83 -6.18 -8.58
N GLY A 236 8.97 -5.85 -9.19
CA GLY A 236 9.50 -6.61 -10.32
C GLY A 236 9.97 -8.04 -10.04
N ILE A 237 10.43 -8.33 -8.81
CA ILE A 237 10.91 -9.66 -8.40
C ILE A 237 9.86 -10.42 -7.59
N LEU A 238 9.29 -9.79 -6.57
CA LEU A 238 8.32 -10.47 -5.70
C LEU A 238 7.01 -10.71 -6.43
N LEU A 239 6.51 -9.68 -7.11
CA LEU A 239 5.21 -9.73 -7.77
C LEU A 239 5.28 -10.41 -9.12
N ARG A 240 6.37 -10.36 -9.90
CA ARG A 240 6.45 -11.13 -11.16
C ARG A 240 6.27 -12.63 -10.96
N ALA A 241 6.81 -13.18 -9.87
CA ALA A 241 6.58 -14.58 -9.51
C ALA A 241 5.12 -14.88 -9.13
N LEU A 242 4.39 -13.89 -8.59
CA LEU A 242 3.01 -13.99 -8.12
C LEU A 242 1.97 -13.63 -9.18
N LEU A 243 2.32 -12.72 -10.09
CA LEU A 243 1.55 -12.22 -11.22
C LEU A 243 1.76 -13.09 -12.48
N LYS A 244 2.11 -14.37 -12.30
CA LYS A 244 2.26 -15.34 -13.40
C LYS A 244 3.24 -14.88 -14.50
N GLY A 245 4.26 -14.10 -14.14
CA GLY A 245 5.26 -13.58 -15.07
C GLY A 245 5.04 -12.16 -15.58
N GLU A 246 3.92 -11.52 -15.23
CA GLU A 246 3.61 -10.15 -15.64
C GLU A 246 4.27 -9.09 -14.75
N GLN A 247 4.46 -7.89 -15.30
CA GLN A 247 5.05 -6.75 -14.60
C GLN A 247 3.97 -5.87 -13.98
N SER A 248 4.21 -5.41 -12.75
CA SER A 248 3.30 -4.50 -12.06
C SER A 248 3.36 -3.08 -12.65
N VAL A 249 2.22 -2.40 -12.67
CA VAL A 249 2.13 -0.99 -13.08
C VAL A 249 3.03 -0.08 -12.21
N GLY A 250 3.24 -0.41 -10.93
CA GLY A 250 4.14 0.34 -10.05
C GLY A 250 5.61 0.30 -10.45
N GLU A 251 6.06 -0.74 -11.15
CA GLU A 251 7.43 -0.87 -11.64
C GLU A 251 7.60 -0.19 -13.01
N VAL A 252 6.72 -0.52 -13.96
CA VAL A 252 6.92 -0.18 -15.38
C VAL A 252 6.02 0.94 -15.91
N GLY A 253 5.03 1.36 -15.13
CA GLY A 253 4.00 2.29 -15.57
C GLY A 253 2.91 1.62 -16.42
N LEU A 254 2.17 2.43 -17.16
CA LEU A 254 1.12 1.97 -18.07
C LEU A 254 1.70 1.61 -19.45
N PRO A 255 1.10 0.65 -20.17
CA PRO A 255 1.56 0.30 -21.51
C PRO A 255 1.36 1.46 -22.49
N ALA A 256 2.32 1.65 -23.40
CA ALA A 256 2.25 2.69 -24.42
C ALA A 256 1.14 2.45 -25.47
N PHE A 257 0.66 1.20 -25.60
CA PHE A 257 -0.38 0.80 -26.54
C PHE A 257 -1.31 -0.23 -25.90
N ILE A 258 -2.59 -0.16 -26.24
CA ILE A 258 -3.58 -1.20 -25.97
C ILE A 258 -4.37 -1.42 -27.26
N ASP A 259 -4.51 -2.67 -27.70
CA ASP A 259 -5.21 -3.00 -28.95
C ASP A 259 -4.70 -2.20 -30.18
N SER A 260 -3.40 -1.86 -30.20
CA SER A 260 -2.75 -0.99 -31.21
C SER A 260 -3.14 0.50 -31.16
N GLU A 261 -3.92 0.93 -30.17
CA GLU A 261 -4.27 2.32 -29.90
C GLU A 261 -3.20 2.99 -29.02
N ARG A 262 -2.62 4.11 -29.48
CA ARG A 262 -1.58 4.88 -28.75
C ARG A 262 -2.17 5.90 -27.78
N ASP A 263 -3.33 6.46 -28.12
CA ASP A 263 -4.07 7.47 -27.34
C ASP A 263 -5.27 6.81 -26.62
N TRP A 264 -5.01 5.68 -25.97
CA TRP A 264 -6.05 4.85 -25.36
C TRP A 264 -6.43 5.33 -23.95
N LEU A 265 -5.62 6.19 -23.33
CA LEU A 265 -5.75 6.60 -21.95
C LEU A 265 -6.76 7.76 -21.80
N ASP A 266 -7.62 7.70 -20.79
CA ASP A 266 -8.54 8.79 -20.48
C ASP A 266 -7.77 10.08 -20.12
N PRO A 267 -8.19 11.27 -20.60
CA PRO A 267 -7.50 12.54 -20.31
C PRO A 267 -7.41 12.90 -18.82
N THR A 268 -8.29 12.34 -17.98
CA THR A 268 -8.23 12.53 -16.52
C THR A 268 -7.11 11.72 -15.86
N VAL A 269 -6.51 10.75 -16.58
CA VAL A 269 -5.53 9.81 -16.06
C VAL A 269 -4.11 10.19 -16.49
N ASN A 270 -3.19 10.23 -15.54
CA ASN A 270 -1.79 10.57 -15.79
C ASN A 270 -0.86 9.56 -15.10
N ALA A 271 0.00 8.91 -15.88
CA ALA A 271 1.10 8.10 -15.35
C ALA A 271 2.36 8.95 -15.20
N VAL A 272 3.01 8.89 -14.04
CA VAL A 272 4.15 9.72 -13.68
C VAL A 272 5.30 8.84 -13.19
N ASP A 273 6.42 8.90 -13.90
CA ASP A 273 7.68 8.32 -13.45
C ASP A 273 8.24 9.15 -12.29
N VAL A 274 8.34 8.56 -11.10
CA VAL A 274 8.86 9.19 -9.89
C VAL A 274 10.23 8.67 -9.48
N SER A 275 10.89 7.89 -10.35
CA SER A 275 12.19 7.27 -10.06
C SER A 275 13.25 8.26 -9.58
N LYS A 276 13.20 9.51 -10.06
CA LYS A 276 14.14 10.58 -9.65
C LYS A 276 13.86 11.12 -8.24
N SER A 277 12.63 11.02 -7.76
CA SER A 277 12.19 11.54 -6.45
C SER A 277 12.38 10.53 -5.32
N LEU A 278 12.57 9.25 -5.65
CA LEU A 278 12.83 8.19 -4.67
C LEU A 278 14.35 8.04 -4.48
N GLY A 279 14.76 7.97 -3.21
CA GLY A 279 16.18 7.96 -2.82
C GLY A 279 16.78 6.56 -2.78
N GLY A 280 15.96 5.55 -2.49
CA GLY A 280 16.37 4.15 -2.47
C GLY A 280 16.31 3.42 -3.81
N PHE A 281 16.78 2.17 -3.80
CA PHE A 281 16.49 1.13 -4.79
C PHE A 281 15.79 -0.05 -4.07
N TYR A 282 15.10 -0.91 -4.80
CA TYR A 282 14.44 -2.12 -4.26
C TYR A 282 13.39 -1.78 -3.18
N VAL A 283 13.47 -2.44 -2.01
CA VAL A 283 12.54 -2.26 -0.89
C VAL A 283 12.57 -0.83 -0.38
N GLY A 284 13.74 -0.19 -0.38
CA GLY A 284 13.86 1.22 0.01
C GLY A 284 13.08 2.16 -0.91
N ALA A 285 13.07 1.89 -2.23
CA ALA A 285 12.25 2.66 -3.16
C ALA A 285 10.75 2.43 -2.93
N HIS A 286 10.34 1.19 -2.63
CA HIS A 286 8.94 0.85 -2.35
C HIS A 286 8.42 1.55 -1.10
N THR A 287 9.22 1.59 -0.02
CA THR A 287 8.81 2.22 1.24
C THR A 287 8.89 3.74 1.21
N ASP A 288 9.74 4.31 0.36
CA ASP A 288 9.95 5.76 0.23
C ASP A 288 8.71 6.53 -0.27
N TYR A 289 7.75 5.86 -0.92
CA TYR A 289 6.59 6.54 -1.53
C TYR A 289 5.80 7.37 -0.53
N ALA A 290 5.57 6.88 0.69
CA ALA A 290 4.78 7.57 1.70
C ALA A 290 5.50 8.82 2.22
N GLU A 291 6.76 8.66 2.63
CA GLU A 291 7.59 9.73 3.20
C GLU A 291 7.92 10.80 2.16
N LYS A 292 8.13 10.42 0.89
CA LYS A 292 8.55 11.34 -0.18
C LYS A 292 7.42 11.78 -1.09
N PHE A 293 6.18 11.40 -0.79
CA PHE A 293 5.02 11.74 -1.61
C PHE A 293 4.94 13.23 -1.95
N HIS A 294 5.24 14.10 -0.99
CA HIS A 294 5.23 15.56 -1.18
C HIS A 294 6.20 16.08 -2.26
N TYR A 295 7.26 15.34 -2.61
CA TYR A 295 8.20 15.73 -3.67
C TYR A 295 7.66 15.53 -5.08
N PHE A 296 6.80 14.52 -5.28
CA PHE A 296 6.36 14.09 -6.61
C PHE A 296 4.84 14.14 -6.81
N ALA A 297 4.08 14.39 -5.74
CA ALA A 297 2.69 14.76 -5.85
C ALA A 297 2.56 15.90 -6.87
N ARG A 298 1.59 15.76 -7.78
CA ARG A 298 1.33 16.77 -8.80
C ARG A 298 0.31 17.76 -8.23
N PRO A 299 0.56 19.07 -8.32
CA PRO A 299 -0.42 20.06 -7.89
C PRO A 299 -1.69 19.97 -8.74
N PHE A 300 -2.77 20.48 -8.19
CA PHE A 300 -4.02 20.72 -8.90
C PHE A 300 -3.89 22.00 -9.73
#